data_AF-A0A1M6KBS9-F1
#
_entry.id   AF-A0A1M6KBS9-F1
#
_cell.length_a   1.000
_cell.length_b   1.000
_cell.length_c   1.000
_cell.angle_alpha   90.00
_cell.angle_beta   90.00
_cell.angle_gamma   90.00
#
_symmetry.space_group_name_H-M   'P 1'
#
loop_
_entity.id
_entity.type
_entity.pdbx_description
1 polymer ?
#
loop_
_entity_poly.entity_id
_entity_poly.type
_entity_poly.pdbx_seq_one_letter_code
_entity_poly.pdbx_strand_id
1 'polypeptide(L)' 'MIFETIVELIANQIDCKPEDVKMETTFESLGIDSLDTVEMVMELEEKLGFELELDKKVVTVGDLVEFAEEKSKGR' A
#
# COMPACT_ATOMS: atom_id res chain seq x y z
N MET A 1 -3.37 10.19 7.31
CA MET A 1 -2.48 9.19 7.94
C MET A 1 -1.98 8.28 6.83
N ILE A 2 -0.73 7.80 6.84
CA ILE A 2 -0.19 7.02 5.69
C ILE A 2 -1.07 5.80 5.37
N PHE A 3 -1.59 5.15 6.42
CA PHE A 3 -2.60 4.10 6.29
C PHE A 3 -3.81 4.51 5.46
N GLU A 4 -4.44 5.65 5.76
CA GLU A 4 -5.64 6.13 5.06
C GLU A 4 -5.33 6.40 3.58
N THR A 5 -4.18 7.00 3.28
CA THR A 5 -3.77 7.28 1.90
C THR A 5 -3.56 5.99 1.11
N ILE A 6 -2.92 4.98 1.71
CA ILE A 6 -2.72 3.66 1.09
C ILE A 6 -4.06 2.97 0.87
N VAL A 7 -4.91 2.94 1.91
CA VAL A 7 -6.21 2.30 1.87
C VAL A 7 -7.13 2.95 0.84
N GLU A 8 -7.18 4.28 0.77
CA GLU A 8 -7.94 4.99 -0.25
C GLU A 8 -7.42 4.70 -1.66
N LEU A 9 -6.10 4.65 -1.85
CA LEU A 9 -5.49 4.35 -3.15
C LEU A 9 -5.85 2.94 -3.61
N ILE A 10 -5.66 1.95 -2.73
CA ILE A 10 -6.04 0.56 -2.97
C ILE A 10 -7.54 0.46 -3.27
N ALA A 11 -8.38 1.05 -2.42
CA ALA A 11 -9.83 0.98 -2.56
C ALA A 11 -10.32 1.58 -3.90
N ASN A 12 -9.71 2.68 -4.34
CA ASN A 12 -10.01 3.27 -5.64
C ASN A 12 -9.56 2.38 -6.82
N GLN A 13 -8.43 1.69 -6.69
CA GLN A 13 -7.86 0.86 -7.76
C GLN A 13 -8.67 -0.41 -8.01
N ILE A 14 -9.21 -1.01 -6.95
CA ILE A 14 -10.03 -2.23 -7.02
C ILE A 14 -11.54 -1.98 -6.92
N ASP A 15 -11.97 -0.72 -6.96
CA ASP A 15 -13.37 -0.29 -6.84
C ASP A 15 -14.09 -0.91 -5.63
N CYS A 16 -13.42 -0.88 -4.47
CA CYS A 16 -13.96 -1.38 -3.21
C CYS A 16 -14.10 -0.26 -2.18
N LYS A 17 -14.70 -0.57 -1.02
CA LYS A 17 -14.74 0.41 0.06
C LYS A 17 -13.44 0.37 0.85
N PRO A 18 -12.92 1.53 1.30
CA PRO A 18 -11.77 1.59 2.20
C PRO A 18 -12.02 0.85 3.52
N GLU A 19 -13.29 0.72 3.93
CA GLU A 19 -13.71 -0.07 5.10
C GLU A 19 -13.48 -1.58 4.93
N ASP A 20 -13.48 -2.08 3.69
CA ASP A 20 -13.23 -3.48 3.37
C ASP A 20 -11.72 -3.81 3.39
N VAL A 21 -10.87 -2.79 3.27
CA VAL A 21 -9.41 -2.92 3.27
C VAL A 21 -8.89 -2.88 4.71
N LYS A 22 -8.63 -4.06 5.26
CA LYS A 22 -7.99 -4.21 6.58
C LYS A 22 -6.51 -4.47 6.47
N MET A 23 -5.75 -4.19 7.53
CA MET A 23 -4.32 -4.51 7.62
C MET A 23 -4.01 -5.99 7.37
N GLU A 24 -4.91 -6.88 7.78
CA GLU A 24 -4.83 -8.34 7.59
C GLU A 24 -5.20 -8.81 6.17
N THR A 25 -5.71 -7.92 5.32
CA THR A 25 -6.10 -8.25 3.94
C THR A 25 -4.88 -8.39 3.06
N THR A 26 -4.85 -9.43 2.23
CA THR A 26 -3.77 -9.62 1.26
C THR A 26 -4.08 -8.94 -0.06
N PHE A 27 -3.05 -8.44 -0.74
CA PHE A 27 -3.19 -7.87 -2.10
C PHE A 27 -3.83 -8.89 -3.06
N GLU A 28 -3.42 -10.16 -2.97
CA GLU A 28 -4.03 -11.25 -3.76
C GLU A 28 -5.53 -11.42 -3.48
N SER A 29 -5.99 -11.26 -2.23
CA SER A 29 -7.43 -11.37 -1.89
C SER A 29 -8.26 -10.21 -2.45
N LEU A 30 -7.62 -9.06 -2.62
CA LEU A 30 -8.19 -7.86 -3.24
C LEU A 30 -8.20 -7.95 -4.77
N GLY A 31 -7.63 -9.01 -5.35
CA GLY A 31 -7.48 -9.15 -6.80
C GLY A 31 -6.35 -8.32 -7.39
N ILE A 32 -5.45 -7.81 -6.53
CA ILE A 32 -4.28 -7.04 -6.92
C ILE A 32 -3.17 -8.02 -7.26
N ASP A 33 -2.65 -7.91 -8.48
CA ASP A 33 -1.53 -8.72 -8.90
C ASP A 33 -0.18 -8.04 -8.60
N SER A 34 0.92 -8.73 -8.95
CA SER A 34 2.26 -8.18 -8.74
C SER A 34 2.51 -6.88 -9.51
N LEU A 35 1.86 -6.69 -10.66
CA LEU A 35 2.03 -5.54 -11.55
C LEU A 35 1.26 -4.33 -11.02
N ASP A 36 0.00 -4.55 -10.60
CA ASP A 36 -0.81 -3.56 -9.90
C ASP A 36 -0.10 -3.07 -8.63
N THR A 37 0.54 -3.99 -7.90
CA THR A 37 1.32 -3.66 -6.71
C THR A 37 2.49 -2.73 -7.03
N VAL A 38 3.20 -2.95 -8.15
CA VAL A 38 4.29 -2.06 -8.57
C VAL A 38 3.76 -0.66 -8.90
N GLU A 39 2.67 -0.55 -9.66
CA GLU A 39 2.08 0.74 -10.01
C GLU A 39 1.62 1.52 -8.77
N MET A 40 0.95 0.84 -7.84
CA MET A 40 0.53 1.45 -6.56
C MET A 40 1.71 1.96 -5.76
N VAL A 41 2.80 1.19 -5.66
CA VAL A 41 4.00 1.58 -4.91
C VAL A 41 4.64 2.80 -5.55
N MET A 42 4.77 2.83 -6.87
CA MET A 42 5.30 3.99 -7.59
C MET A 42 4.47 5.26 -7.35
N GLU A 43 3.14 5.18 -7.41
CA GLU A 43 2.27 6.31 -7.06
C GLU A 43 2.43 6.73 -5.59
N LEU A 44 2.59 5.76 -4.69
CA LEU A 44 2.80 6.02 -3.28
C LEU A 44 4.12 6.75 -3.04
N GLU A 45 5.19 6.32 -3.68
CA GLU A 45 6.52 6.93 -3.63
C GLU A 45 6.50 8.38 -4.09
N GLU A 46 5.80 8.65 -5.20
CA GLU A 46 5.63 10.01 -5.73
C GLU A 46 4.82 10.88 -4.75
N LYS A 47 3.73 10.36 -4.19
CA LYS A 47 2.90 11.08 -3.21
C LYS A 47 3.62 11.36 -1.89
N LEU A 48 4.41 10.40 -1.41
CA LEU A 48 5.10 10.49 -0.14
C LEU A 48 6.48 11.16 -0.26
N GLY A 49 7.04 11.25 -1.47
CA GLY A 49 8.32 11.86 -1.75
C GLY A 49 9.51 11.08 -1.19
N PHE A 50 9.38 9.74 -1.11
CA PHE A 50 10.47 8.82 -0.75
C PHE A 50 10.27 7.46 -1.43
N GLU A 51 11.38 6.78 -1.71
CA GLU A 51 11.40 5.43 -2.29
C GLU A 51 11.04 4.39 -1.23
N LEU A 52 10.09 3.54 -1.58
CA LEU A 52 9.66 2.35 -0.88
C LEU A 52 10.38 1.17 -1.52
N GLU A 53 11.66 1.01 -1.18
CA GLU A 53 12.40 -0.19 -1.54
C GLU A 53 11.75 -1.41 -0.87
N LEU A 54 10.88 -2.10 -1.61
CA LEU A 54 10.24 -3.34 -1.18
C LEU A 54 11.26 -4.48 -1.19
N ASP A 55 12.25 -4.43 -0.29
CA ASP A 55 13.26 -5.47 -0.08
C ASP A 55 12.61 -6.80 0.34
N LYS A 56 11.40 -6.73 0.87
CA LYS A 56 10.59 -7.85 1.31
C LYS A 56 9.31 -7.94 0.50
N LYS A 57 8.86 -9.17 0.29
CA LYS A 57 7.58 -9.44 -0.35
C LYS A 57 6.47 -8.90 0.53
N VAL A 58 5.78 -7.87 0.04
CA VAL A 58 4.58 -7.31 0.68
C VAL A 58 3.43 -8.22 0.35
N VAL A 59 2.80 -8.79 1.38
CA VAL A 59 1.70 -9.75 1.20
C VAL A 59 0.40 -9.13 1.64
N THR A 60 0.43 -8.35 2.72
CA THR A 60 -0.72 -7.69 3.31
C THR A 60 -0.66 -6.18 3.19
N VAL A 61 -1.83 -5.54 3.26
CA VAL A 61 -1.91 -4.08 3.30
C VAL A 61 -1.19 -3.52 4.53
N GLY A 62 -1.26 -4.23 5.66
CA GLY A 62 -0.53 -3.88 6.88
C GLY A 62 0.98 -3.80 6.65
N ASP A 63 1.56 -4.77 5.93
CA ASP A 63 2.99 -4.77 5.62
C ASP A 63 3.40 -3.51 4.84
N LEU A 64 2.62 -3.11 3.83
CA LEU A 64 2.90 -1.91 3.03
C LEU A 64 2.80 -0.64 3.88
N VAL A 65 1.79 -0.57 4.72
CA VAL A 65 1.51 0.58 5.59
C VAL A 65 2.61 0.75 6.63
N GLU A 66 3.01 -0.33 7.31
CA GLU A 66 4.09 -0.30 8.28
C GLU A 66 5.39 0.16 7.61
N PHE A 67 5.69 -0.35 6.41
CA PHE A 67 6.88 0.01 5.68
C PHE A 67 6.91 1.52 5.32
N ALA A 68 5.79 2.04 4.83
CA ALA A 68 5.64 3.45 4.51
C ALA A 68 5.67 4.35 5.75
N GLU A 69 5.04 3.93 6.84
CA GLU A 69 5.10 4.66 8.11
C GLU A 69 6.51 4.69 8.69
N GLU A 70 7.24 3.57 8.65
CA GLU A 70 8.61 3.48 9.17
C GLU A 70 9.54 4.42 8.40
N LYS A 71 9.48 4.40 7.06
CA LYS A 71 10.25 5.30 6.20
C LYS A 71 9.88 6.77 6.41
N SER A 72 8.60 7.07 6.62
CA SER A 72 8.16 8.43 6.90
C SER A 72 8.56 8.95 8.29
N LYS A 73 8.62 8.09 9.31
CA LYS A 73 9.05 8.45 10.68
C LYS A 73 10.56 8.56 10.82
N GLY A 74 11.32 7.90 9.95
CA GLY A 74 12.79 7.96 9.90
C GLY A 74 13.36 9.23 9.27
N ARG A 75 12.53 10.22 8.93
CA ARG A 75 12.91 11.47 8.25
C ARG A 75 12.77 12.69 9.16
#